data_AF-A0A510TQ76-F1
#
_entry.id   AF-A0A510TQ76-F1
#
_cell.length_a   1.000
_cell.length_b   1.000
_cell.length_c   1.000
_cell.angle_alpha   90.00
_cell.angle_beta   90.00
_cell.angle_gamma   90.00
#
_symmetry.space_group_name_H-M   'P 1'
#
loop_
_entity.id
_entity.type
_entity.pdbx_description
1 polymer ?
#
loop_
_entity_poly.entity_id
_entity_poly.type
_entity_poly.pdbx_seq_one_letter_code
_entity_poly.pdbx_strand_id
1 'polypeptide(L)'
;MIRRLIAATAGAAAVLTPLATAPAPAVPAAPAAVSLPRACNTQAAAAQLHTTDAVHLRTNRSRHSRSVMVLPKNTDFYAECWGISADEWWAYGKAMSGSATGHRGWISGDYVATGYRHHAW
;
A
#
# COMPACT_ATOMS: atom_id res chain seq x y z
N MET A 1 21.95 -73.76 40.58
CA MET A 1 23.13 -73.17 41.26
C MET A 1 23.94 -72.38 40.23
N ILE A 2 24.47 -71.25 40.66
CA ILE A 2 24.98 -70.08 39.92
C ILE A 2 26.24 -70.35 39.07
N ARG A 3 26.41 -69.62 37.94
CA ARG A 3 27.67 -68.93 37.52
C ARG A 3 27.46 -68.15 36.20
N ARG A 4 27.34 -66.81 36.24
CA ARG A 4 28.41 -65.76 36.13
C ARG A 4 29.16 -65.80 34.78
N LEU A 5 28.79 -64.86 33.88
CA LEU A 5 29.53 -63.65 33.44
C LEU A 5 30.67 -63.91 32.44
N ILE A 6 30.60 -63.32 31.23
CA ILE A 6 31.48 -62.25 30.69
C ILE A 6 31.15 -61.98 29.20
N ALA A 7 31.33 -60.73 28.82
CA ALA A 7 31.03 -60.00 27.58
C ALA A 7 31.57 -60.56 26.25
N ALA A 8 30.92 -60.16 25.14
CA ALA A 8 31.58 -59.82 23.88
C ALA A 8 30.69 -58.89 23.02
N THR A 9 31.28 -57.77 22.61
CA THR A 9 30.76 -56.76 21.68
C THR A 9 30.93 -57.20 20.22
N ALA A 10 29.96 -56.85 19.36
CA ALA A 10 30.13 -56.22 18.04
C ALA A 10 29.07 -56.67 17.03
N GLY A 11 28.56 -55.70 16.25
CA GLY A 11 27.90 -55.97 14.96
C GLY A 11 26.46 -55.48 14.83
N ALA A 12 26.18 -54.21 15.11
CA ALA A 12 24.96 -53.60 14.57
C ALA A 12 25.32 -52.92 13.24
N ALA A 13 24.85 -53.55 12.15
CA ALA A 13 24.96 -53.06 10.80
C ALA A 13 24.36 -51.64 10.68
N ALA A 14 25.11 -50.74 10.05
CA ALA A 14 24.67 -49.40 9.72
C ALA A 14 23.54 -49.46 8.70
N VAL A 15 22.33 -49.11 9.14
CA VAL A 15 21.21 -48.81 8.24
C VAL A 15 21.16 -47.29 8.11
N LEU A 16 21.68 -46.77 7.01
CA LEU A 16 21.58 -45.36 6.63
C LEU A 16 20.12 -45.06 6.26
N THR A 17 19.33 -44.61 7.24
CA THR A 17 18.07 -43.92 6.98
C THR A 17 18.38 -42.48 6.57
N PRO A 18 17.94 -42.01 5.38
CA PRO A 18 18.02 -40.59 5.06
C PRO A 18 17.09 -39.81 6.01
N LEU A 19 17.66 -38.87 6.76
CA LEU A 19 16.90 -37.84 7.46
C LEU A 19 16.15 -37.02 6.40
N ALA A 20 14.84 -37.18 6.36
CA ALA A 20 13.95 -36.27 5.65
C ALA A 20 14.12 -34.88 6.26
N THR A 21 14.77 -33.98 5.53
CA THR A 21 14.83 -32.56 5.86
C THR A 21 13.40 -32.00 5.80
N ALA A 22 12.83 -31.70 6.96
CA ALA A 22 11.59 -30.97 7.05
C ALA A 22 11.75 -29.61 6.34
N PRO A 23 10.82 -29.20 5.46
CA PRO A 23 10.87 -27.88 4.86
C PRO A 23 10.71 -26.82 5.96
N ALA A 24 11.63 -25.85 5.98
CA ALA A 24 11.54 -24.69 6.86
C ALA A 24 10.19 -23.98 6.64
N PRO A 25 9.55 -23.44 7.69
CA PRO A 25 8.34 -22.64 7.51
C PRO A 25 8.69 -21.44 6.64
N ALA A 26 8.01 -21.31 5.50
CA ALA A 26 8.12 -20.14 4.64
C ALA A 26 7.65 -18.92 5.44
N VAL A 27 8.61 -18.07 5.82
CA VAL A 27 8.29 -16.76 6.39
C VAL A 27 7.55 -15.97 5.30
N PRO A 28 6.32 -15.50 5.54
CA PRO A 28 5.63 -14.68 4.55
C PRO A 28 6.51 -13.46 4.27
N ALA A 29 6.87 -13.29 2.99
CA ALA A 29 7.60 -12.11 2.54
C ALA A 29 6.78 -10.88 2.94
N ALA A 30 7.40 -9.96 3.71
CA ALA A 30 6.79 -8.69 4.02
C ALA A 30 6.40 -8.00 2.69
N PRO A 31 5.20 -7.39 2.59
CA PRO A 31 4.80 -6.71 1.37
C PRO A 31 5.86 -5.67 1.02
N ALA A 32 6.32 -5.70 -0.23
CA ALA A 32 7.27 -4.72 -0.75
C ALA A 32 6.72 -3.33 -0.44
N ALA A 33 7.50 -2.53 0.30
CA ALA A 33 7.17 -1.13 0.51
C ALA A 33 7.10 -0.48 -0.86
N VAL A 34 5.88 -0.21 -1.32
CA VAL A 34 5.65 0.61 -2.51
C VAL A 34 6.28 1.94 -2.18
N SER A 35 7.40 2.26 -2.82
CA SER A 35 8.03 3.56 -2.72
C SER A 35 7.00 4.56 -3.20
N LEU A 36 6.32 5.21 -2.24
CA LEU A 36 5.42 6.31 -2.56
C LEU A 36 6.21 7.29 -3.43
N PRO A 37 5.59 7.92 -4.45
CA PRO A 37 6.23 8.99 -5.20
C PRO A 37 6.96 9.92 -4.23
N ARG A 38 8.20 10.34 -4.51
CA ARG A 38 9.00 11.21 -3.61
C ARG A 38 8.25 12.47 -3.10
N ALA A 39 7.14 12.82 -3.74
CA ALA A 39 6.26 13.92 -3.37
C ALA A 39 5.22 13.56 -2.29
N CYS A 40 5.03 12.29 -1.92
CA CYS A 40 4.22 11.89 -0.78
C CYS A 40 5.08 11.96 0.47
N ASN A 41 4.64 12.67 1.50
CA ASN A 41 5.38 12.77 2.75
C ASN A 41 4.54 12.40 3.98
N THR A 42 3.38 11.77 3.76
CA THR A 42 2.57 11.19 4.82
C THR A 42 2.24 9.73 4.52
N GLN A 43 2.07 8.95 5.59
CA GLN A 43 1.65 7.55 5.51
C GLN A 43 0.15 7.49 5.76
N ALA A 44 -0.63 7.70 4.70
CA ALA A 44 -2.08 7.54 4.73
C ALA A 44 -2.51 6.60 3.60
N ALA A 45 -3.54 5.79 3.87
CA ALA A 45 -4.06 4.83 2.91
C ALA A 45 -4.69 5.55 1.72
N ALA A 46 -4.71 4.89 0.56
CA ALA A 46 -5.48 5.38 -0.58
C ALA A 46 -6.96 5.50 -0.22
N ALA A 47 -7.65 6.50 -0.78
CA ALA A 47 -9.05 6.77 -0.46
C ALA A 47 -9.84 7.22 -1.69
N GLN A 48 -11.11 6.81 -1.72
CA GLN A 48 -12.09 7.39 -2.63
C GLN A 48 -12.63 8.69 -2.01
N LEU A 49 -12.52 9.77 -2.77
CA LEU A 49 -12.94 11.10 -2.41
C LEU A 49 -13.92 11.64 -3.45
N HIS A 50 -14.60 12.71 -3.08
CA HIS A 50 -15.28 13.60 -4.01
C HIS A 50 -14.94 15.04 -3.66
N THR A 51 -14.95 15.91 -4.66
CA THR A 51 -14.73 17.35 -4.43
C THR A 51 -15.98 17.99 -3.80
N THR A 52 -15.80 18.78 -2.75
CA THR A 52 -16.90 19.48 -2.06
C THR A 52 -17.21 20.84 -2.67
N ASP A 53 -16.26 21.40 -3.42
CA ASP A 53 -16.37 22.61 -4.23
C ASP A 53 -15.46 22.51 -5.47
N ALA A 54 -15.47 23.52 -6.34
CA ALA A 54 -14.54 23.62 -7.44
C ALA A 54 -13.09 23.76 -6.93
N VAL A 55 -12.19 22.88 -7.40
CA VAL A 55 -10.79 22.84 -6.93
C VAL A 55 -9.82 22.69 -8.09
N HIS A 56 -8.68 23.36 -7.99
CA HIS A 56 -7.61 23.24 -8.97
C HIS A 56 -6.87 21.91 -8.81
N LEU A 57 -6.76 21.15 -9.90
CA LEU A 57 -5.84 20.04 -10.03
C LEU A 57 -4.47 20.58 -10.42
N ARG A 58 -3.46 20.37 -9.58
CA ARG A 58 -2.15 21.04 -9.68
C ARG A 58 -1.00 20.08 -9.92
N THR A 59 0.10 20.62 -10.43
CA THR A 59 1.34 19.84 -10.64
C THR A 59 2.11 19.56 -9.35
N ASN A 60 1.91 20.35 -8.29
CA ASN A 60 2.57 20.17 -7.00
C ASN A 60 1.63 20.54 -5.82
N ARG A 61 2.04 20.20 -4.61
CA ARG A 61 1.35 20.50 -3.34
C ARG A 61 1.56 21.95 -2.90
N SER A 62 1.04 22.87 -3.70
CA SER A 62 1.13 24.30 -3.39
C SER A 62 0.07 25.05 -4.16
N ARG A 63 -0.56 26.03 -3.51
CA ARG A 63 -1.51 26.97 -4.13
C ARG A 63 -0.86 27.83 -5.22
N HIS A 64 0.47 27.97 -5.20
CA HIS A 64 1.23 28.71 -6.22
C HIS A 64 1.71 27.83 -7.38
N SER A 65 1.54 26.51 -7.29
CA SER A 65 1.92 25.61 -8.39
C SER A 65 0.93 25.68 -9.55
N ARG A 66 1.41 25.36 -10.76
CA ARG A 66 0.61 25.42 -11.99
C ARG A 66 -0.66 24.58 -11.85
N SER A 67 -1.80 25.21 -12.10
CA SER A 67 -3.08 24.52 -12.32
C SER A 67 -3.05 23.82 -13.67
N VAL A 68 -3.34 22.52 -13.69
CA VAL A 68 -3.53 21.72 -14.90
C VAL A 68 -4.96 21.89 -15.40
N MET A 69 -5.93 21.87 -14.48
CA MET A 69 -7.35 22.13 -14.75
C MET A 69 -8.11 22.41 -13.46
N VAL A 70 -9.39 22.74 -13.58
CA VAL A 70 -10.32 22.84 -12.45
C VAL A 70 -11.23 21.61 -12.45
N LEU A 71 -11.32 20.92 -11.32
CA LEU A 71 -12.32 19.91 -11.06
C LEU A 71 -13.56 20.61 -10.52
N PRO A 72 -14.75 20.45 -11.14
CA PRO A 72 -15.99 20.96 -10.56
C PRO A 72 -16.31 20.26 -9.24
N LYS A 73 -17.26 20.82 -8.47
CA LYS A 73 -17.86 20.15 -7.31
C LYS A 73 -18.43 18.77 -7.69
N ASN A 74 -18.42 17.84 -6.75
CA ASN A 74 -18.88 16.45 -6.91
C ASN A 74 -18.11 15.65 -7.98
N THR A 75 -16.86 16.01 -8.26
CA THR A 75 -15.97 15.17 -9.07
C THR A 75 -15.43 14.05 -8.20
N ASP A 76 -15.63 12.80 -8.62
CA ASP A 76 -15.03 11.65 -7.94
C ASP A 76 -13.52 11.65 -8.16
N PHE A 77 -12.77 11.43 -7.10
CA PHE A 77 -11.31 11.46 -7.12
C PHE A 77 -10.75 10.31 -6.31
N TYR A 78 -9.84 9.53 -6.91
CA TYR A 78 -9.13 8.47 -6.21
C TYR A 78 -7.78 8.97 -5.77
N ALA A 79 -7.62 9.22 -4.47
CA ALA A 79 -6.37 9.63 -3.86
C ALA A 79 -5.49 8.41 -3.61
N GLU A 80 -4.31 8.39 -4.24
CA GLU A 80 -3.33 7.30 -4.13
C GLU A 80 -2.22 7.66 -3.13
N CYS A 81 -2.05 8.95 -2.87
CA CYS A 81 -0.93 9.48 -2.12
C CYS A 81 -1.32 10.78 -1.41
N TRP A 82 -0.71 11.00 -0.25
CA TRP A 82 -0.99 12.14 0.60
C TRP A 82 0.29 12.92 0.89
N GLY A 83 0.11 14.20 1.19
CA GLY A 83 1.20 14.96 1.75
C GLY A 83 0.79 16.31 2.33
N ILE A 84 1.66 16.85 3.15
CA ILE A 84 1.51 18.16 3.81
C ILE A 84 2.53 19.13 3.21
N SER A 85 2.10 20.37 2.97
CA SER A 85 2.94 21.47 2.49
C SER A 85 2.36 22.78 3.02
N ALA A 86 3.19 23.60 3.69
CA ALA A 86 2.76 24.83 4.35
C ALA A 86 1.51 24.64 5.23
N ASP A 87 1.53 23.61 6.07
CA ASP A 87 0.44 23.21 7.00
C ASP A 87 -0.90 22.82 6.33
N GLU A 88 -0.94 22.73 5.01
CA GLU A 88 -2.10 22.30 4.25
C GLU A 88 -1.96 20.83 3.81
N TRP A 89 -3.07 20.09 3.90
CA TRP A 89 -3.14 18.71 3.40
C TRP A 89 -3.41 18.68 1.90
N TRP A 90 -2.77 17.73 1.21
CA TRP A 90 -2.91 17.54 -0.23
C TRP A 90 -3.09 16.07 -0.57
N ALA A 91 -3.98 15.81 -1.53
CA ALA A 91 -4.20 14.49 -2.10
C ALA A 91 -3.66 14.46 -3.54
N TYR A 92 -2.78 13.52 -3.83
CA TYR A 92 -2.39 13.18 -5.19
C TYR A 92 -3.19 11.99 -5.67
N GLY A 93 -3.69 12.07 -6.89
CA GLY A 93 -4.57 11.05 -7.40
C GLY A 93 -5.08 11.33 -8.79
N LYS A 94 -6.19 10.66 -9.10
CA LYS A 94 -6.81 10.65 -10.41
C LYS A 94 -8.29 11.04 -10.30
N ALA A 95 -8.74 11.93 -11.17
CA ALA A 95 -10.16 12.20 -11.34
C ALA A 95 -10.83 11.01 -12.05
N MET A 96 -11.93 10.55 -11.47
CA MET A 96 -12.64 9.32 -11.85
C MET A 96 -13.97 9.59 -12.54
N SER A 97 -14.47 10.83 -12.50
CA SER A 97 -15.72 11.21 -13.17
C SER A 97 -15.66 12.61 -13.77
N GLY A 98 -16.71 12.95 -14.54
CA GLY A 98 -16.85 14.22 -15.24
C GLY A 98 -15.88 14.40 -16.41
N SER A 99 -15.78 15.63 -16.91
CA SER A 99 -14.90 15.99 -18.03
C SER A 99 -13.40 15.88 -17.69
N ALA A 100 -13.07 15.78 -16.40
CA ALA A 100 -11.72 15.63 -15.91
C ALA A 100 -11.28 14.15 -15.75
N THR A 101 -12.13 13.19 -16.12
CA THR A 101 -11.83 11.76 -15.98
C THR A 101 -10.48 11.42 -16.63
N GLY A 102 -9.61 10.75 -15.89
CA GLY A 102 -8.29 10.36 -16.39
C GLY A 102 -7.16 11.30 -15.95
N HIS A 103 -7.46 12.57 -15.67
CA HIS A 103 -6.45 13.55 -15.29
C HIS A 103 -5.92 13.31 -13.88
N ARG A 104 -4.63 13.58 -13.69
CA ARG A 104 -3.90 13.34 -12.44
C ARG A 104 -3.24 14.60 -11.92
N GLY A 105 -3.11 14.70 -10.61
CA GLY A 105 -2.49 15.85 -9.97
C GLY A 105 -2.81 15.95 -8.48
N TRP A 106 -2.40 17.08 -7.91
CA TRP A 106 -2.60 17.44 -6.52
C TRP A 106 -3.85 18.30 -6.35
N ILE A 107 -4.69 17.95 -5.39
CA ILE A 107 -5.80 18.76 -4.93
C ILE A 107 -5.66 19.03 -3.44
N SER A 108 -6.14 20.18 -3.01
CA SER A 108 -6.15 20.55 -1.60
C SER A 108 -7.17 19.70 -0.83
N GLY A 109 -6.77 19.27 0.36
CA GLY A 109 -7.57 18.49 1.30
C GLY A 109 -8.82 19.22 1.79
N ASP A 110 -8.80 20.56 1.79
CA ASP A 110 -9.93 21.39 2.24
C ASP A 110 -11.16 21.24 1.34
N TYR A 111 -10.97 20.79 0.10
CA TYR A 111 -12.01 20.69 -0.93
C TYR A 111 -12.42 19.26 -1.25
N VAL A 112 -12.12 18.31 -0.35
CA VAL A 112 -12.47 16.90 -0.55
C VAL A 112 -13.09 16.27 0.68
N ALA A 113 -13.99 15.31 0.46
CA ALA A 113 -14.56 14.50 1.52
C ALA A 113 -14.60 13.02 1.12
N THR A 114 -14.48 12.14 2.12
CA THR A 114 -14.73 10.70 1.98
C THR A 114 -16.23 10.41 2.06
N GLY A 115 -16.71 9.38 1.37
CA GLY A 115 -18.03 8.79 1.69
C GLY A 115 -19.19 9.07 0.73
N TYR A 116 -18.99 9.69 -0.43
CA TYR A 116 -19.97 9.69 -1.52
C TYR A 116 -19.46 8.83 -2.69
N ARG A 117 -20.23 7.81 -3.07
CA ARG A 117 -20.19 7.25 -4.42
C ARG A 117 -21.46 7.71 -5.12
N HIS A 118 -21.34 8.48 -6.19
CA HIS A 118 -22.47 8.65 -7.09
C HIS A 118 -22.68 7.31 -7.81
N HIS A 119 -23.77 6.61 -7.50
CA HIS A 119 -24.23 5.49 -8.31
C HIS A 119 -24.49 6.04 -9.71
N ALA A 120 -23.72 5.57 -10.70
CA ALA A 120 -23.99 5.85 -12.10
C ALA A 120 -25.36 5.25 -12.43
N TRP A 121 -26.29 6.09 -12.89
CA TRP A 121 -27.59 5.70 -13.43
C TRP A 121 -27.43 5.27 -14.89
#